data_AF-E3LHN7-F1
#
_entry.id   AF-E3LHN7-F1
#
_cell.length_a   1.000
_cell.length_b   1.000
_cell.length_c   1.000
_cell.angle_alpha   90.00
_cell.angle_beta   90.00
_cell.angle_gamma   90.00
#
_symmetry.space_group_name_H-M   'P 1'
#
loop_
_entity.id
_entity.type
_entity.pdbx_description
1 polymer ?
#
loop_
_entity_poly.entity_id
_entity_poly.type
_entity_poly.pdbx_seq_one_letter_code
_entity_poly.pdbx_strand_id
1 'polypeptide(L)'
;MPRRSNRVAEVSTAETASTRVTRSATRVPRLANEKNAELEKIIKEVDQTKRQLAAEKKKNETLAEVQSREVADVNSRIADARMRRDREVAQNRADLDRMTADHDNDAKALKQINVRVKALTDEADRNAVLKAEKKAIADLRKKNVGISKQLISREETKNGAPLPWRTCEICLQVYTQTGSRTPRILTCGHTLCLSCCRQVSEYAGQYLRCPFDRAITQVNGTQGENLSKNNLVLNM
;
A
#
# COMPACT_ATOMS: atom_id res chain seq x y z
N MET A 1 -52.90 66.78 49.51
CA MET A 1 -52.50 68.14 49.06
C MET A 1 -53.63 68.70 48.18
N PRO A 2 -54.50 69.56 48.72
CA PRO A 2 -55.64 70.13 48.03
C PRO A 2 -55.27 71.48 47.39
N ARG A 3 -55.88 71.84 46.25
CA ARG A 3 -55.94 73.24 45.82
C ARG A 3 -57.34 73.59 45.30
N ARG A 4 -58.02 74.39 46.13
CA ARG A 4 -59.19 75.22 45.85
C ARG A 4 -58.95 76.14 44.65
N SER A 5 -60.02 76.50 43.92
CA SER A 5 -60.49 77.91 43.93
C SER A 5 -61.86 78.07 43.28
N ASN A 6 -62.80 78.58 44.07
CA ASN A 6 -64.02 79.24 43.63
C ASN A 6 -63.69 80.57 42.93
N ARG A 7 -64.52 80.99 41.98
CA ARG A 7 -64.90 82.41 41.86
C ARG A 7 -66.25 82.55 41.17
N VAL A 8 -67.16 83.16 41.90
CA VAL A 8 -68.46 83.69 41.48
C VAL A 8 -68.24 85.16 41.09
N ALA A 9 -68.79 85.60 39.97
CA ALA A 9 -69.05 87.00 39.62
C ALA A 9 -70.15 86.96 38.54
N GLU A 10 -71.39 87.20 38.92
CA GLU A 10 -72.08 88.50 38.88
C GLU A 10 -72.88 88.68 37.59
N VAL A 11 -74.19 88.72 37.80
CA VAL A 11 -75.23 89.00 36.80
C VAL A 11 -75.29 90.51 36.61
N SER A 12 -75.12 90.96 35.37
CA SER A 12 -75.50 92.32 34.97
C SER A 12 -76.56 92.23 33.88
N THR A 13 -77.75 92.72 34.22
CA THR A 13 -78.90 92.94 33.36
C THR A 13 -78.61 94.01 32.31
N ALA A 14 -78.90 93.72 31.04
CA ALA A 14 -79.14 94.74 30.02
C ALA A 14 -80.28 94.28 29.12
N GLU A 15 -81.31 95.11 29.09
CA GLU A 15 -82.59 94.92 28.43
C GLU A 15 -82.49 94.88 26.90
N THR A 16 -83.33 93.99 26.36
CA THR A 16 -84.06 94.07 25.09
C THR A 16 -83.47 94.90 23.95
N ALA A 17 -83.11 94.20 22.88
CA ALA A 17 -83.79 94.40 21.61
C ALA A 17 -83.60 93.20 20.68
N SER A 18 -84.64 92.97 19.90
CA SER A 18 -84.54 92.61 18.49
C SER A 18 -84.91 91.19 18.11
N THR A 19 -85.83 91.20 17.14
CA THR A 19 -86.10 90.18 16.15
C THR A 19 -86.72 88.89 16.66
N ARG A 20 -88.05 88.90 16.64
CA ARG A 20 -88.89 87.72 16.39
C ARG A 20 -88.45 87.07 15.07
N VAL A 21 -87.38 86.29 15.11
CA VAL A 21 -87.10 85.28 14.09
C VAL A 21 -87.91 84.07 14.49
N THR A 22 -88.94 83.78 13.71
CA THR A 22 -89.68 82.52 13.74
C THR A 22 -88.70 81.37 13.47
N ARG A 23 -88.06 80.85 14.53
CA ARG A 23 -87.34 79.58 14.45
C ARG A 23 -88.39 78.49 14.28
N SER A 24 -88.55 78.06 13.03
CA SER A 24 -89.42 76.93 12.67
C SER A 24 -89.10 75.73 13.57
N ALA A 25 -90.09 75.31 14.38
CA ALA A 25 -89.98 74.21 15.36
C ALA A 25 -89.64 72.85 14.74
N THR A 26 -89.57 72.77 13.41
CA THR A 26 -89.21 71.58 12.62
C THR A 26 -87.73 71.44 12.30
N ARG A 27 -86.88 72.46 12.54
CA ARG A 27 -85.44 72.43 12.18
C ARG A 27 -84.56 71.68 13.20
N VAL A 28 -84.87 71.80 14.48
CA VAL A 28 -84.12 71.14 15.58
C VAL A 28 -84.36 69.61 15.62
N PRO A 29 -85.60 69.10 15.46
CA PRO A 29 -85.85 67.66 15.38
C PRO A 29 -85.26 67.00 14.12
N ARG A 30 -85.21 67.72 12.99
CA ARG A 30 -84.58 67.21 11.74
C ARG A 30 -83.07 67.04 11.87
N LEU A 31 -82.36 68.04 12.39
CA LEU A 31 -80.92 67.96 12.62
C LEU A 31 -80.56 66.86 13.63
N ALA A 32 -81.35 66.68 14.68
CA ALA A 32 -81.16 65.60 15.65
C ALA A 32 -81.40 64.21 15.02
N ASN A 33 -82.43 64.06 14.18
CA ASN A 33 -82.70 62.80 13.48
C ASN A 33 -81.64 62.48 12.42
N GLU A 34 -81.14 63.48 11.69
CA GLU A 34 -80.03 63.33 10.75
C GLU A 34 -78.75 62.90 11.47
N LYS A 35 -78.41 63.53 12.60
CA LYS A 35 -77.26 63.17 13.43
C LYS A 35 -77.39 61.78 14.07
N ASN A 36 -78.59 61.39 14.48
CA ASN A 36 -78.86 60.04 14.99
C ASN A 36 -78.74 58.97 13.88
N ALA A 37 -79.22 59.25 12.67
CA ALA A 37 -79.03 58.35 11.53
C ALA A 37 -77.55 58.22 11.13
N GLU A 38 -76.79 59.31 11.23
CA GLU A 38 -75.35 59.35 11.00
C GLU A 38 -74.59 58.55 12.07
N LEU A 39 -74.98 58.66 13.34
CA LEU A 39 -74.47 57.85 14.46
C LEU A 39 -74.77 56.35 14.29
N GLU A 40 -76.00 55.98 13.92
CA GLU A 40 -76.33 54.57 13.66
C GLU A 40 -75.54 53.99 12.49
N LYS A 41 -75.29 54.79 11.45
CA LYS A 41 -74.45 54.39 10.33
C LYS A 41 -73.01 54.15 10.77
N ILE A 42 -72.44 55.06 11.56
CA ILE A 42 -71.10 54.91 12.14
C ILE A 42 -71.02 53.68 13.05
N ILE A 43 -72.03 53.40 13.87
CA ILE A 43 -72.07 52.21 14.73
C ILE A 43 -72.03 50.92 13.89
N LYS A 44 -72.82 50.87 12.81
CA LYS A 44 -72.81 49.72 11.88
C LYS A 44 -71.45 49.56 11.20
N GLU A 45 -70.83 50.65 10.78
CA GLU A 45 -69.47 50.64 10.20
C GLU A 45 -68.41 50.20 11.22
N VAL A 46 -68.50 50.65 12.47
CA VAL A 46 -67.63 50.22 13.58
C VAL A 46 -67.81 48.73 13.88
N ASP A 47 -69.04 48.22 13.89
CA ASP A 47 -69.31 46.81 14.14
C ASP A 47 -68.85 45.93 12.97
N GLN A 48 -69.03 46.41 11.73
CA GLN A 48 -68.52 45.73 10.54
C GLN A 48 -67.00 45.66 10.54
N THR A 49 -66.32 46.77 10.85
CA THR A 49 -64.85 46.81 10.92
C THR A 49 -64.30 45.96 12.08
N LYS A 50 -64.98 45.93 13.25
CA LYS A 50 -64.63 45.01 14.35
C LYS A 50 -64.72 43.54 13.93
N ARG A 51 -65.79 43.16 13.22
CA ARG A 51 -65.96 41.79 12.72
C ARG A 51 -64.88 41.43 11.69
N GLN A 52 -64.56 42.34 10.78
CA GLN A 52 -63.47 42.16 9.80
C GLN A 52 -62.11 42.02 10.50
N LEU A 53 -61.82 42.87 11.49
CA LEU A 53 -60.59 42.81 12.27
C LEU A 53 -60.46 41.49 13.04
N ALA A 54 -61.54 41.01 13.65
CA ALA A 54 -61.54 39.71 14.34
C ALA A 54 -61.30 38.54 13.37
N ALA A 55 -61.91 38.59 12.18
CA ALA A 55 -61.69 37.58 11.14
C ALA A 55 -60.24 37.59 10.62
N GLU A 56 -59.66 38.77 10.36
CA GLU A 56 -58.26 38.89 9.92
C GLU A 56 -57.27 38.49 11.02
N LYS A 57 -57.53 38.81 12.29
CA LYS A 57 -56.71 38.32 13.42
C LYS A 57 -56.68 36.79 13.45
N LYS A 58 -57.84 36.14 13.32
CA LYS A 58 -57.92 34.68 13.30
C LYS A 58 -57.18 34.07 12.11
N LYS A 59 -57.30 34.68 10.92
CA LYS A 59 -56.52 34.25 9.74
C LYS A 59 -55.02 34.39 9.98
N ASN A 60 -54.57 35.51 10.53
CA ASN A 60 -53.16 35.74 10.84
C ASN A 60 -52.62 34.76 11.89
N GLU A 61 -53.41 34.42 12.92
CA GLU A 61 -53.05 33.38 13.89
C GLU A 61 -52.87 32.02 13.22
N THR A 62 -53.83 31.59 12.39
CA THR A 62 -53.70 30.32 11.66
C THR A 62 -52.52 30.30 10.70
N LEU A 63 -52.25 31.41 10.02
CA LEU A 63 -51.11 31.55 9.13
C LEU A 63 -49.78 31.46 9.91
N ALA A 64 -49.69 32.11 11.06
CA ALA A 64 -48.52 32.06 11.93
C ALA A 64 -48.25 30.64 12.45
N GLU A 65 -49.29 29.87 12.80
CA GLU A 65 -49.14 28.47 13.20
C GLU A 65 -48.60 27.59 12.06
N VAL A 66 -49.15 27.75 10.85
CA VAL A 66 -48.68 27.00 9.66
C VAL A 66 -47.23 27.33 9.36
N GLN A 67 -46.88 28.62 9.33
CA GLN A 67 -45.49 29.07 9.12
C GLN A 67 -44.55 28.53 10.20
N SER A 68 -44.98 28.52 11.47
CA SER A 68 -44.18 27.95 12.56
C SER A 68 -43.93 26.44 12.37
N ARG A 69 -44.91 25.69 11.87
CA ARG A 69 -44.74 24.26 11.55
C ARG A 69 -43.80 24.05 10.37
N GLU A 70 -43.94 24.84 9.31
CA GLU A 70 -43.07 24.76 8.13
C GLU A 70 -41.61 25.08 8.49
N VAL A 71 -41.37 26.13 9.28
CA VAL A 71 -40.03 26.47 9.77
C VAL A 71 -39.44 25.33 10.61
N ALA A 72 -40.25 24.69 11.46
CA ALA A 72 -39.80 23.56 12.26
C ALA A 72 -39.40 22.35 11.39
N ASP A 73 -40.20 22.00 10.36
CA ASP A 73 -39.88 20.92 9.41
C ASP A 73 -38.60 21.21 8.63
N VAL A 74 -38.46 22.43 8.10
CA VAL A 74 -37.24 22.85 7.39
C VAL A 74 -36.03 22.78 8.32
N ASN A 75 -36.14 23.24 9.57
CA ASN A 75 -35.06 23.15 10.55
C ASN A 75 -34.67 21.71 10.87
N SER A 76 -35.64 20.79 10.98
CA SER A 76 -35.38 19.36 11.17
C SER A 76 -34.61 18.78 9.98
N ARG A 77 -35.05 19.07 8.75
CA ARG A 77 -34.36 18.62 7.54
C ARG A 77 -32.94 19.16 7.43
N ILE A 78 -32.72 20.42 7.83
CA ILE A 78 -31.39 21.02 7.89
C ILE A 78 -30.52 20.30 8.92
N ALA A 79 -31.05 19.99 10.11
CA ALA A 79 -30.32 19.25 11.13
C ALA A 79 -29.90 17.86 10.63
N ASP A 80 -30.81 17.13 9.99
CA ASP A 80 -30.51 15.81 9.41
C ASP A 80 -29.48 15.87 8.29
N ALA A 81 -29.58 16.88 7.41
CA ALA A 81 -28.61 17.11 6.36
C ALA A 81 -27.22 17.44 6.92
N ARG A 82 -27.15 18.22 8.00
CA ARG A 82 -25.88 18.51 8.70
C ARG A 82 -25.31 17.24 9.31
N MET A 83 -26.09 16.45 10.05
CA MET A 83 -25.59 15.20 10.63
C MET A 83 -25.09 14.20 9.58
N ARG A 84 -25.76 14.10 8.42
CA ARG A 84 -25.27 13.24 7.33
C ARG A 84 -23.93 13.72 6.78
N ARG A 85 -23.82 15.03 6.53
CA ARG A 85 -22.57 15.65 6.07
C ARG A 85 -21.44 15.45 7.08
N ASP A 86 -21.71 15.62 8.37
CA ASP A 86 -20.68 15.47 9.41
C ASP A 86 -20.18 14.03 9.49
N ARG A 87 -21.08 13.03 9.37
CA ARG A 87 -20.69 11.61 9.27
C ARG A 87 -19.86 11.32 8.03
N GLU A 88 -20.25 11.86 6.88
CA GLU A 88 -19.53 11.68 5.62
C GLU A 88 -18.13 12.32 5.68
N VAL A 89 -18.01 13.53 6.23
CA VAL A 89 -16.72 14.20 6.43
C VAL A 89 -15.83 13.42 7.39
N ALA A 90 -16.39 12.90 8.49
CA ALA A 90 -15.64 12.07 9.43
C ALA A 90 -15.15 10.77 8.78
N GLN A 91 -16.00 10.11 7.99
CA GLN A 91 -15.65 8.90 7.26
C GLN A 91 -14.54 9.17 6.23
N ASN A 92 -14.73 10.19 5.38
CA ASN A 92 -13.75 10.56 4.37
C ASN A 92 -12.40 10.93 4.98
N ARG A 93 -12.41 11.59 6.15
CA ARG A 93 -11.17 11.90 6.89
C ARG A 93 -10.47 10.63 7.38
N ALA A 94 -11.21 9.69 7.96
CA ALA A 94 -10.64 8.41 8.39
C ALA A 94 -10.09 7.60 7.20
N ASP A 95 -10.75 7.66 6.04
CA ASP A 95 -10.27 7.02 4.81
C ASP A 95 -8.99 7.67 4.29
N LEU A 96 -8.89 9.00 4.33
CA LEU A 96 -7.69 9.74 3.96
C LEU A 96 -6.52 9.43 4.90
N ASP A 97 -6.76 9.37 6.20
CA ASP A 97 -5.75 9.02 7.21
C ASP A 97 -5.22 7.59 6.97
N ARG A 98 -6.11 6.63 6.65
CA ARG A 98 -5.72 5.26 6.26
C ARG A 98 -4.88 5.23 5.00
N MET A 99 -5.32 5.88 3.92
CA MET A 99 -4.57 5.93 2.67
C MET A 99 -3.18 6.56 2.85
N THR A 100 -3.06 7.57 3.71
CA THR A 100 -1.79 8.22 4.01
C THR A 100 -0.84 7.27 4.74
N ALA A 101 -1.34 6.52 5.73
CA ALA A 101 -0.55 5.51 6.43
C ALA A 101 -0.10 4.37 5.51
N ASP A 102 -0.98 3.91 4.60
CA ASP A 102 -0.64 2.90 3.61
C ASP A 102 0.44 3.40 2.64
N HIS A 103 0.32 4.64 2.15
CA HIS A 103 1.35 5.27 1.33
C HIS A 103 2.71 5.36 2.02
N ASP A 104 2.75 5.69 3.31
CA ASP A 104 3.99 5.73 4.09
C ASP A 104 4.62 4.33 4.25
N ASN A 105 3.80 3.30 4.40
CA ASN A 105 4.25 1.92 4.46
C ASN A 105 4.82 1.45 3.10
N ASP A 106 4.11 1.76 2.02
CA ASP A 106 4.55 1.45 0.66
C ASP A 106 5.86 2.17 0.31
N ALA A 107 6.00 3.45 0.69
CA ALA A 107 7.23 4.20 0.49
C ALA A 107 8.43 3.56 1.22
N LYS A 108 8.22 3.06 2.45
CA LYS A 108 9.25 2.32 3.20
C LYS A 108 9.60 1.00 2.51
N ALA A 109 8.60 0.24 2.04
CA ALA A 109 8.81 -1.02 1.33
C ALA A 109 9.58 -0.80 0.02
N LEU A 110 9.20 0.21 -0.78
CA LEU A 110 9.89 0.60 -2.01
C LEU A 110 11.33 1.00 -1.73
N LYS A 111 11.58 1.77 -0.66
CA LYS A 111 12.95 2.14 -0.26
C LYS A 111 13.81 0.91 0.06
N GLN A 112 13.26 -0.08 0.78
CA GLN A 112 13.97 -1.33 1.06
C GLN A 112 14.25 -2.15 -0.20
N ILE A 113 13.25 -2.26 -1.10
CA ILE A 113 13.41 -2.96 -2.39
C ILE A 113 14.52 -2.29 -3.20
N ASN A 114 14.54 -0.96 -3.28
CA ASN A 114 15.53 -0.24 -4.07
C ASN A 114 16.96 -0.45 -3.55
N VAL A 115 17.14 -0.53 -2.22
CA VAL A 115 18.45 -0.89 -1.63
C VAL A 115 18.87 -2.31 -2.05
N ARG A 116 17.96 -3.28 -2.01
CA ARG A 116 18.24 -4.67 -2.42
C ARG A 116 18.55 -4.77 -3.91
N VAL A 117 17.77 -4.09 -4.75
CA VAL A 117 18.01 -4.03 -6.19
C VAL A 117 19.37 -3.41 -6.45
N LYS A 118 19.70 -2.28 -5.83
CA LYS A 118 21.01 -1.64 -5.98
C LYS A 118 22.17 -2.58 -5.66
N ALA A 119 22.09 -3.33 -4.56
CA ALA A 119 23.10 -4.33 -4.18
C ALA A 119 23.23 -5.49 -5.19
N LEU A 120 22.15 -5.83 -5.89
CA LEU A 120 22.16 -6.88 -6.93
C LEU A 120 22.57 -6.33 -8.31
N THR A 121 22.27 -5.07 -8.59
CA THR A 121 22.52 -4.45 -9.90
C THR A 121 23.90 -3.83 -10.02
N ASP A 122 24.56 -3.46 -8.91
CA ASP A 122 25.91 -2.92 -8.97
C ASP A 122 26.88 -4.01 -9.46
N GLU A 123 27.33 -3.85 -10.71
CA GLU A 123 28.24 -4.76 -11.40
C GLU A 123 29.57 -4.91 -10.64
N ALA A 124 29.98 -3.87 -9.89
CA ALA A 124 31.19 -3.91 -9.07
C ALA A 124 31.02 -4.88 -7.89
N ASP A 125 29.86 -4.87 -7.23
CA ASP A 125 29.55 -5.74 -6.10
C ASP A 125 29.38 -7.20 -6.55
N ARG A 126 28.67 -7.44 -7.68
CA ARG A 126 28.58 -8.80 -8.26
C ARG A 126 29.95 -9.36 -8.63
N ASN A 127 30.82 -8.57 -9.27
CA ASN A 127 32.16 -9.00 -9.62
C ASN A 127 33.06 -9.23 -8.39
N ALA A 128 32.90 -8.42 -7.35
CA ALA A 128 33.62 -8.61 -6.08
C ALA A 128 33.21 -9.92 -5.40
N VAL A 129 31.91 -10.21 -5.32
CA VAL A 129 31.38 -11.48 -4.78
C VAL A 129 31.87 -12.67 -5.60
N LEU A 130 31.75 -12.62 -6.92
CA LEU A 130 32.24 -13.70 -7.79
C LEU A 130 33.74 -13.93 -7.65
N LYS A 131 34.53 -12.86 -7.50
CA LYS A 131 35.98 -12.97 -7.27
C LYS A 131 36.30 -13.61 -5.92
N ALA A 132 35.56 -13.24 -4.87
CA ALA A 132 35.72 -13.80 -3.54
C ALA A 132 35.36 -15.30 -3.51
N GLU A 133 34.24 -15.69 -4.12
CA GLU A 133 33.83 -17.10 -4.22
C GLU A 133 34.83 -17.94 -5.03
N LYS A 134 35.30 -17.43 -6.18
CA LYS A 134 36.35 -18.11 -6.98
C LYS A 134 37.62 -18.34 -6.16
N LYS A 135 38.02 -17.35 -5.36
CA LYS A 135 39.17 -17.48 -4.45
C LYS A 135 38.91 -18.54 -3.38
N ALA A 136 37.74 -18.52 -2.74
CA ALA A 136 37.37 -19.51 -1.72
C ALA A 136 37.37 -20.94 -2.27
N ILE A 137 36.82 -21.14 -3.48
CA ILE A 137 36.83 -22.44 -4.17
C ILE A 137 38.27 -22.89 -4.46
N ALA A 138 39.14 -21.99 -4.93
CA ALA A 138 40.54 -22.31 -5.18
C ALA A 138 41.28 -22.71 -3.90
N ASP A 139 41.04 -21.99 -2.80
CA ASP A 139 41.64 -22.27 -1.49
C ASP A 139 41.15 -23.62 -0.93
N LEU A 140 39.85 -23.92 -1.07
CA LEU A 140 39.30 -25.22 -0.67
C LEU A 140 39.86 -26.38 -1.50
N ARG A 141 40.00 -26.22 -2.83
CA ARG A 141 40.65 -27.22 -3.69
C ARG A 141 42.09 -27.46 -3.27
N LYS A 142 42.84 -26.40 -2.97
CA LYS A 142 44.23 -26.51 -2.49
C LYS A 142 44.31 -27.24 -1.15
N LYS A 143 43.40 -26.94 -0.22
CA LYS A 143 43.31 -27.64 1.07
C LYS A 143 42.98 -29.12 0.89
N ASN A 144 42.00 -29.45 0.06
CA ASN A 144 41.62 -30.84 -0.21
C ASN A 144 42.78 -31.64 -0.80
N VAL A 145 43.48 -31.11 -1.81
CA VAL A 145 44.69 -31.76 -2.36
C VAL A 145 45.78 -31.93 -1.30
N GLY A 146 45.96 -30.94 -0.42
CA GLY A 146 46.91 -31.04 0.69
C GLY A 146 46.56 -32.15 1.69
N ILE A 147 45.29 -32.22 2.09
CA ILE A 147 44.78 -33.23 3.02
C ILE A 147 44.90 -34.62 2.40
N SER A 148 44.49 -34.81 1.14
CA SER A 148 44.63 -36.11 0.48
C SER A 148 46.08 -36.59 0.42
N LYS A 149 47.02 -35.70 0.06
CA LYS A 149 48.45 -36.04 0.06
C LYS A 149 48.94 -36.47 1.44
N GLN A 150 48.54 -35.77 2.50
CA GLN A 150 48.89 -36.15 3.87
C GLN A 150 48.31 -37.52 4.25
N LEU A 151 47.06 -37.80 3.88
CA LEU A 151 46.42 -39.09 4.15
C LEU A 151 47.12 -40.24 3.41
N ILE A 152 47.45 -40.04 2.13
CA ILE A 152 48.21 -40.99 1.32
C ILE A 152 49.57 -41.25 1.96
N SER A 153 50.34 -40.21 2.27
CA SER A 153 51.67 -40.37 2.88
C SER A 153 51.62 -41.07 4.23
N ARG A 154 50.61 -40.78 5.06
CA ARG A 154 50.42 -41.46 6.35
C ARG A 154 50.15 -42.95 6.16
N GLU A 155 49.30 -43.30 5.20
CA GLU A 155 48.94 -44.69 4.92
C GLU A 155 50.10 -45.47 4.31
N GLU A 156 50.85 -44.88 3.37
CA GLU A 156 52.05 -45.49 2.78
C GLU A 156 53.15 -45.70 3.83
N THR A 157 53.31 -44.76 4.78
CA THR A 157 54.26 -44.91 5.89
C THR A 157 53.86 -46.07 6.81
N LYS A 158 52.56 -46.20 7.10
CA LYS A 158 52.03 -47.30 7.93
C LYS A 158 52.20 -48.66 7.25
N ASN A 159 51.95 -48.73 5.95
CA ASN A 159 51.98 -49.98 5.18
C ASN A 159 53.40 -50.34 4.69
N GLY A 160 54.35 -49.41 4.73
CA GLY A 160 55.73 -49.62 4.27
C GLY A 160 55.86 -49.75 2.75
N ALA A 161 54.81 -49.46 1.99
CA ALA A 161 54.76 -49.58 0.53
C ALA A 161 53.78 -48.56 -0.08
N PRO A 162 53.97 -48.18 -1.36
CA PRO A 162 53.01 -47.36 -2.08
C PRO A 162 51.61 -48.01 -2.13
N LEU A 163 50.57 -47.19 -2.16
CA LEU A 163 49.21 -47.71 -2.29
C LEU A 163 49.02 -48.43 -3.63
N PRO A 164 48.33 -49.59 -3.68
CA PRO A 164 48.23 -50.39 -4.90
C PRO A 164 47.72 -49.62 -6.12
N TRP A 165 46.71 -48.77 -5.92
CA TRP A 165 46.12 -47.94 -6.98
C TRP A 165 47.05 -46.84 -7.52
N ARG A 166 48.18 -46.57 -6.85
CA ARG A 166 49.24 -45.65 -7.32
C ARG A 166 50.31 -46.34 -8.13
N THR A 167 50.30 -47.66 -8.20
CA THR A 167 51.29 -48.47 -8.90
C THR A 167 50.70 -49.16 -10.11
N CYS A 168 51.53 -49.39 -11.12
CA CYS A 168 51.14 -50.23 -12.24
C CYS A 168 51.19 -51.69 -11.84
N GLU A 169 50.09 -52.43 -11.99
CA GLU A 169 50.01 -53.84 -11.59
C GLU A 169 50.93 -54.77 -12.40
N ILE A 170 51.47 -54.31 -13.54
CA ILE A 170 52.42 -55.09 -14.36
C ILE A 170 53.86 -54.93 -13.88
N CYS A 171 54.33 -53.68 -13.72
CA CYS A 171 55.74 -53.40 -13.40
C CYS A 171 55.98 -52.95 -11.95
N LEU A 172 54.89 -52.81 -11.18
CA LEU A 172 54.85 -52.41 -9.77
C LEU A 172 55.49 -51.04 -9.48
N GLN A 173 55.70 -50.22 -10.52
CA GLN A 173 56.25 -48.88 -10.38
C GLN A 173 55.14 -47.84 -10.16
N VAL A 174 55.44 -46.83 -9.35
CA VAL A 174 54.53 -45.71 -9.06
C VAL A 174 54.28 -44.88 -10.32
N TYR A 175 53.03 -44.50 -10.53
CA TYR A 175 52.63 -43.63 -11.64
C TYR A 175 53.19 -42.21 -11.49
N THR A 176 53.51 -41.60 -12.63
CA THR A 176 54.02 -40.22 -12.70
C THR A 176 53.16 -39.36 -13.62
N GLN A 177 53.17 -38.05 -13.40
CA GLN A 177 52.40 -37.09 -14.22
C GLN A 177 52.89 -37.03 -15.68
N THR A 178 54.18 -37.28 -15.89
CA THR A 178 54.88 -37.17 -17.18
C THR A 178 55.79 -38.38 -17.41
N GLY A 179 56.19 -38.60 -18.67
CA GLY A 179 57.13 -39.67 -19.05
C GLY A 179 56.49 -41.05 -19.26
N SER A 180 57.30 -42.10 -19.16
CA SER A 180 56.91 -43.48 -19.46
C SER A 180 56.03 -44.12 -18.39
N ARG A 181 55.98 -43.55 -17.19
CA ARG A 181 55.15 -44.03 -16.08
C ARG A 181 53.81 -43.32 -15.96
N THR A 182 53.36 -42.61 -16.99
CA THR A 182 52.01 -42.03 -17.00
C THR A 182 50.94 -43.12 -17.07
N PRO A 183 49.92 -43.10 -16.21
CA PRO A 183 48.81 -44.06 -16.21
C PRO A 183 47.88 -43.80 -17.40
N ARG A 184 47.57 -44.83 -18.17
CA ARG A 184 46.70 -44.82 -19.35
C ARG A 184 45.52 -45.73 -19.13
N ILE A 185 44.33 -45.24 -19.46
CA ILE A 185 43.07 -45.99 -19.31
C ILE A 185 42.81 -46.76 -20.60
N LEU A 186 42.64 -48.08 -20.49
CA LEU A 186 42.17 -48.95 -21.57
C LEU A 186 40.64 -48.85 -21.73
N THR A 187 40.10 -49.30 -22.86
CA THR A 187 38.65 -49.28 -23.12
C THR A 187 37.82 -50.06 -22.09
N CYS A 188 38.42 -51.09 -21.46
CA CYS A 188 37.81 -51.84 -20.38
C CYS A 188 37.90 -51.17 -19.00
N GLY A 189 38.56 -50.02 -18.88
CA GLY A 189 38.71 -49.26 -17.63
C GLY A 189 39.98 -49.57 -16.84
N HIS A 190 40.67 -50.67 -17.14
CA HIS A 190 41.96 -50.99 -16.51
C HIS A 190 43.02 -49.93 -16.83
N THR A 191 43.91 -49.67 -15.86
CA THR A 191 44.94 -48.64 -15.96
C THR A 191 46.33 -49.27 -16.00
N LEU A 192 47.12 -48.92 -17.03
CA LEU A 192 48.52 -49.36 -17.19
C LEU A 192 49.45 -48.16 -17.34
N CYS A 193 50.74 -48.30 -17.00
CA CYS A 193 51.69 -47.25 -17.34
C CYS A 193 52.02 -47.26 -18.83
N LEU A 194 52.36 -46.11 -19.41
CA LEU A 194 52.65 -45.97 -20.85
C LEU A 194 53.71 -46.99 -21.34
N SER A 195 54.78 -47.23 -20.56
CA SER A 195 55.77 -48.25 -20.94
C SER A 195 55.17 -49.66 -21.01
N CYS A 196 54.24 -50.00 -20.11
CA CYS A 196 53.59 -51.30 -20.14
C CYS A 196 52.54 -51.38 -21.25
N CYS A 197 51.86 -50.28 -21.59
CA CYS A 197 51.03 -50.22 -22.79
C CYS A 197 51.83 -50.57 -24.05
N ARG A 198 53.06 -50.04 -24.19
CA ARG A 198 53.95 -50.38 -25.30
C ARG A 198 54.33 -51.86 -25.34
N GLN A 199 54.54 -52.48 -24.17
CA GLN A 199 54.90 -53.89 -24.07
C GLN A 199 53.76 -54.84 -24.45
N VAL A 200 52.51 -54.49 -24.11
CA VAL A 200 51.32 -55.29 -24.45
C VAL A 200 50.71 -54.91 -25.81
N SER A 201 51.43 -54.10 -26.58
CA SER A 201 50.99 -53.68 -27.90
C SER A 201 51.24 -54.78 -28.93
N GLU A 202 50.19 -55.14 -29.66
CA GLU A 202 50.25 -56.17 -30.69
C GLU A 202 50.14 -55.53 -32.10
N TYR A 203 50.43 -56.33 -33.15
CA TYR A 203 50.26 -55.95 -34.57
C TYR A 203 50.79 -54.56 -34.91
N ALA A 204 52.10 -54.37 -34.69
CA ALA A 204 52.80 -53.12 -35.01
C ALA A 204 52.16 -51.86 -34.39
N GLY A 205 51.53 -51.98 -33.21
CA GLY A 205 50.95 -50.83 -32.53
C GLY A 205 49.48 -50.56 -32.85
N GLN A 206 48.78 -51.44 -33.57
CA GLN A 206 47.39 -51.18 -33.96
C GLN A 206 46.41 -51.31 -32.79
N TYR A 207 46.63 -52.27 -31.90
CA TYR A 207 45.80 -52.47 -30.73
C TYR A 207 46.60 -52.98 -29.51
N LEU A 208 46.03 -52.78 -28.33
CA LEU A 208 46.49 -53.32 -27.06
C LEU A 208 45.51 -54.38 -26.59
N ARG A 209 46.02 -55.51 -26.11
CA ARG A 209 45.23 -56.49 -25.38
C ARG A 209 45.42 -56.28 -23.89
N CYS A 210 44.33 -56.04 -23.17
CA CYS A 210 44.38 -55.89 -21.72
C CYS A 210 44.90 -57.18 -21.06
N PRO A 211 45.89 -57.11 -20.17
CA PRO A 211 46.45 -58.31 -19.53
C PRO A 211 45.54 -58.90 -18.44
N PHE A 212 44.51 -58.18 -18.00
CA PHE A 212 43.62 -58.62 -16.92
C PHE A 212 42.37 -59.33 -17.44
N ASP A 213 41.74 -58.78 -18.49
CA ASP A 213 40.45 -59.27 -19.03
C ASP A 213 40.50 -59.61 -20.54
N ARG A 214 41.65 -59.40 -21.18
CA ARG A 214 41.90 -59.63 -22.62
C ARG A 214 41.05 -58.79 -23.57
N ALA A 215 40.36 -57.77 -23.07
CA ALA A 215 39.64 -56.81 -23.91
C ALA A 215 40.61 -56.05 -24.83
N ILE A 216 40.13 -55.72 -26.03
CA ILE A 216 40.93 -55.05 -27.06
C ILE A 216 40.71 -53.54 -26.98
N THR A 217 41.81 -52.78 -26.92
CA THR A 217 41.83 -51.33 -27.03
C THR A 217 42.54 -50.93 -28.32
N GLN A 218 41.84 -50.29 -29.25
CA GLN A 218 42.42 -49.80 -30.50
C GLN A 218 43.30 -48.58 -30.25
N VAL A 219 44.53 -48.54 -30.78
CA VAL A 219 45.49 -47.44 -30.59
C VAL A 219 46.18 -46.95 -31.87
N ASN A 220 45.84 -47.52 -33.05
CA ASN A 220 46.17 -46.99 -34.38
C ASN A 220 47.64 -46.56 -34.58
N GLY A 221 48.59 -47.40 -34.16
CA GLY A 221 50.04 -47.18 -34.32
C GLY A 221 50.69 -46.37 -33.20
N THR A 222 49.92 -45.86 -32.23
CA THR A 222 50.42 -44.96 -31.18
C THR A 222 50.70 -45.66 -29.86
N GLN A 223 50.84 -46.99 -29.82
CA GLN A 223 51.32 -47.79 -28.66
C GLN A 223 50.84 -47.32 -27.25
N GLY A 224 49.64 -46.75 -27.15
CA GLY A 224 49.07 -46.20 -25.91
C GLY A 224 49.34 -44.70 -25.62
N GLU A 225 50.13 -43.98 -26.41
CA GLU A 225 50.38 -42.53 -26.25
C GLU A 225 49.10 -41.69 -26.28
N ASN A 226 48.19 -42.04 -27.19
CA ASN A 226 46.92 -41.33 -27.39
C ASN A 226 45.82 -41.74 -26.41
N LEU A 227 46.06 -42.74 -25.56
CA LEU A 227 45.09 -43.13 -24.55
C LEU A 227 44.98 -42.06 -23.46
N SER A 228 43.76 -41.85 -22.97
CA SER A 228 43.48 -40.89 -21.89
C SER A 228 44.33 -41.20 -20.65
N LYS A 229 44.94 -40.17 -20.08
CA LYS A 229 45.64 -40.29 -18.79
C LYS A 229 44.63 -40.49 -17.67
N ASN A 230 44.90 -41.40 -16.75
CA ASN A 230 44.11 -41.52 -15.53
C ASN A 230 44.53 -40.46 -14.51
N ASN A 231 43.84 -39.32 -14.49
CA ASN A 231 44.14 -38.25 -13.53
C ASN A 231 43.69 -38.56 -12.11
N LEU A 232 42.80 -39.55 -11.89
CA LEU A 232 42.33 -39.92 -10.55
C LEU A 232 43.44 -40.56 -9.72
N VAL A 233 44.29 -41.40 -10.34
CA VAL A 233 45.43 -42.01 -9.65
C VAL A 233 46.62 -41.04 -9.48
N LEU A 234 46.62 -39.93 -10.23
CA LEU A 234 47.68 -38.91 -10.18
C LEU A 234 47.38 -37.76 -9.20
N ASN A 235 46.12 -37.33 -9.15
CA ASN A 235 45.71 -36.10 -8.48
C ASN A 235 44.78 -36.34 -7.28
N MET A 236 44.87 -37.53 -6.67
CA MET A 236 44.13 -37.83 -5.44
C MET A 236 44.69 -37.04 -4.25
#